data_AF-A0A2U2RZY6-F1
#
_entry.id   AF-A0A2U2RZY6-F1
#
_cell.length_a   1.000
_cell.length_b   1.000
_cell.length_c   1.000
_cell.angle_alpha   90.00
_cell.angle_beta   90.00
_cell.angle_gamma   90.00
#
_symmetry.space_group_name_H-M   'P 1'
#
loop_
_entity.id
_entity.type
_entity.pdbx_description
1 polymer ?
#
loop_
_entity_poly.entity_id
_entity_poly.type
_entity_poly.pdbx_seq_one_letter_code
_entity_poly.pdbx_strand_id
1 'polypeptide(L)'
;MSKKILFVSILIFLVSCGNNQKNQNVDSYEEDILGFWNRVGTIQLMNGIAIDTLSFTNSENPNNKQIKVYLNDRVMWINNFWKDSTAPWKGGSGGYGKFNIYSRDSLTELMSHGTGLMGAGLKQYKDENSLQSQTWNMSINLGDGFYSQKNRPESEFAEYYEKLPDLEPKSRIDGVWKRVYEIAYVNEKPVDTTSLPSDVILDMKVMYGGRYMYQVDQTGLADPDEPGYGGYGGYGSYVLDEDNNKLYEYGEWGSGTFTAESEPKSNKTTHEITFYNDDLFLQIDNSFEGNNSNNKMTGRGLVYKRVK
;
A
#
# COMPACT_ATOMS: atom_id res chain seq x y z
N MET A 1 -74.07 -10.01 -40.36
CA MET A 1 -73.73 -9.18 -39.16
C MET A 1 -72.91 -10.07 -38.26
N SER A 2 -71.65 -9.83 -37.91
CA SER A 2 -70.98 -8.58 -37.54
C SER A 2 -69.54 -8.55 -38.06
N LYS A 3 -69.07 -7.36 -38.43
CA LYS A 3 -67.68 -7.03 -38.82
C LYS A 3 -66.79 -6.96 -37.58
N LYS A 4 -65.55 -7.47 -37.63
CA LYS A 4 -64.33 -6.89 -37.00
C LYS A 4 -63.11 -7.40 -37.81
N ILE A 5 -62.59 -6.59 -38.72
CA ILE A 5 -61.42 -5.68 -38.59
C ILE A 5 -60.08 -6.45 -38.62
N LEU A 6 -59.34 -6.15 -39.69
CA LEU A 6 -57.94 -6.44 -40.00
C LEU A 6 -56.98 -6.13 -38.84
N PHE A 7 -55.93 -6.95 -38.71
CA PHE A 7 -54.57 -6.42 -38.52
C PHE A 7 -53.56 -7.36 -39.22
N VAL A 8 -53.00 -6.86 -40.32
CA VAL A 8 -51.84 -7.41 -41.03
C VAL A 8 -50.61 -6.70 -40.48
N SER A 9 -49.51 -7.42 -40.20
CA SER A 9 -48.11 -6.99 -40.40
C SER A 9 -47.18 -8.13 -39.96
N ILE A 10 -46.66 -8.93 -40.90
CA ILE A 10 -45.28 -8.85 -41.42
C ILE A 10 -44.24 -9.26 -40.36
N LEU A 11 -43.90 -10.55 -40.33
CA LEU A 11 -42.63 -11.05 -39.77
C LEU A 11 -41.61 -11.12 -40.91
N ILE A 12 -40.72 -10.13 -41.00
CA ILE A 12 -39.47 -10.24 -41.75
C ILE A 12 -38.44 -10.79 -40.76
N PHE A 13 -38.15 -12.09 -40.87
CA PHE A 13 -36.95 -12.67 -40.27
C PHE A 13 -35.73 -12.17 -41.04
N LEU A 14 -35.13 -11.07 -40.59
CA LEU A 14 -33.76 -10.71 -40.93
C LEU A 14 -32.84 -11.71 -40.24
N VAL A 15 -32.38 -12.71 -40.99
CA VAL A 15 -31.20 -13.49 -40.67
C VAL A 15 -30.00 -12.55 -40.82
N SER A 16 -29.64 -11.88 -39.73
CA SER A 16 -28.34 -11.22 -39.61
C SER A 16 -27.36 -12.23 -39.03
N CYS A 17 -26.39 -12.62 -39.86
CA CYS A 17 -25.15 -13.29 -39.45
C CYS A 17 -24.40 -12.38 -38.46
N GLY A 18 -24.74 -12.50 -37.17
CA GLY A 18 -23.99 -11.92 -36.07
C GLY A 18 -22.74 -12.75 -35.80
N ASN A 19 -21.67 -12.47 -36.54
CA ASN A 19 -20.32 -12.92 -36.23
C ASN A 19 -19.85 -12.21 -34.94
N ASN A 20 -20.37 -12.65 -33.79
CA ASN A 20 -19.89 -12.22 -32.48
C ASN A 20 -18.85 -13.23 -31.99
N GLN A 21 -17.68 -13.24 -32.65
CA GLN A 21 -16.46 -13.47 -31.89
C GLN A 21 -16.31 -12.25 -30.98
N LYS A 22 -16.76 -12.38 -29.72
CA LYS A 22 -16.18 -11.59 -28.65
C LYS A 22 -14.69 -11.90 -28.67
N ASN A 23 -13.89 -11.03 -29.27
CA ASN A 23 -12.50 -10.88 -28.91
C ASN A 23 -12.47 -10.49 -27.43
N GLN A 24 -12.48 -11.47 -26.53
CA GLN A 24 -11.95 -11.30 -25.18
C GLN A 24 -10.43 -11.25 -25.31
N ASN A 25 -9.93 -10.14 -25.83
CA ASN A 25 -8.62 -9.64 -25.45
C ASN A 25 -8.91 -8.62 -24.36
N VAL A 26 -9.27 -9.10 -23.17
CA VAL A 26 -9.30 -8.26 -21.98
C VAL A 26 -7.83 -8.05 -21.66
N ASP A 27 -7.29 -6.91 -22.09
CA ASP A 27 -5.93 -6.51 -21.72
C ASP A 27 -5.87 -6.46 -20.19
N SER A 28 -5.11 -7.37 -19.57
CA SER A 28 -5.15 -7.69 -18.13
C SER A 28 -4.43 -6.67 -17.25
N TYR A 29 -4.28 -5.42 -17.70
CA TYR A 29 -3.46 -4.40 -17.03
C TYR A 29 -3.86 -4.19 -15.56
N GLU A 30 -5.13 -4.41 -15.21
CA GLU A 30 -5.64 -4.34 -13.83
C GLU A 30 -5.00 -5.38 -12.91
N GLU A 31 -4.76 -6.60 -13.39
CA GLU A 31 -4.09 -7.67 -12.64
C GLU A 31 -2.57 -7.52 -12.73
N ASP A 32 -2.06 -7.09 -13.87
CA ASP A 32 -0.62 -6.95 -14.11
C ASP A 32 0.03 -5.97 -13.14
N ILE A 33 -0.66 -4.87 -12.78
CA ILE A 33 -0.17 -3.84 -11.86
C ILE A 33 -0.16 -4.30 -10.39
N LEU A 34 -0.94 -5.32 -10.01
CA LEU A 34 -1.05 -5.75 -8.62
C LEU A 34 0.24 -6.41 -8.12
N GLY A 35 0.56 -6.18 -6.85
CA GLY A 35 1.72 -6.75 -6.16
C GLY A 35 2.71 -5.68 -5.70
N PHE A 36 3.87 -6.16 -5.23
CA PHE A 36 4.97 -5.33 -4.75
C PHE A 36 5.92 -4.99 -5.89
N TRP A 37 6.43 -3.76 -5.87
CA TRP A 37 7.29 -3.18 -6.90
C TRP A 37 8.48 -2.51 -6.24
N ASN A 38 9.67 -2.81 -6.73
CA ASN A 38 10.91 -2.18 -6.28
C ASN A 38 11.36 -1.13 -7.28
N ARG A 39 11.59 0.10 -6.83
CA ARG A 39 12.18 1.13 -7.69
C ARG A 39 13.67 0.85 -7.82
N VAL A 40 14.11 0.48 -9.01
CA VAL A 40 15.51 0.15 -9.28
C VAL A 40 16.29 1.30 -9.92
N GLY A 41 15.59 2.34 -10.40
CA GLY A 41 16.25 3.51 -10.96
C GLY A 41 15.30 4.55 -11.54
N THR A 42 15.84 5.29 -12.51
CA THR A 42 15.15 6.36 -13.23
C THR A 42 15.48 6.26 -14.72
N ILE A 43 14.48 6.35 -15.59
CA ILE A 43 14.63 6.42 -17.04
C ILE A 43 14.76 7.89 -17.44
N GLN A 44 15.77 8.21 -18.23
CA GLN A 44 15.88 9.50 -18.90
C GLN A 44 15.09 9.49 -20.21
N LEU A 45 14.34 10.56 -20.43
CA LEU A 45 13.47 10.74 -21.58
C LEU A 45 13.94 11.94 -22.40
N MET A 46 13.97 11.79 -23.72
CA MET A 46 14.14 12.89 -24.67
C MET A 46 12.91 12.94 -25.57
N ASN A 47 12.15 14.02 -25.50
CA ASN A 47 10.86 14.16 -26.19
C ASN A 47 9.87 13.00 -25.91
N GLY A 48 9.87 12.51 -24.66
CA GLY A 48 9.02 11.39 -24.24
C GLY A 48 9.53 10.01 -24.61
N ILE A 49 10.66 9.90 -25.33
CA ILE A 49 11.28 8.63 -25.71
C ILE A 49 12.37 8.29 -24.70
N ALA A 50 12.36 7.05 -24.19
CA ALA A 50 13.42 6.54 -23.32
C ALA A 50 14.76 6.47 -24.06
N ILE A 51 15.78 7.14 -23.51
CA ILE A 51 17.13 7.18 -24.09
C ILE A 51 18.18 6.53 -23.18
N ASP A 52 17.93 6.46 -21.87
CA ASP A 52 18.86 5.84 -20.91
C ASP A 52 18.13 5.39 -19.64
N THR A 53 18.72 4.48 -18.88
CA THR A 53 18.25 4.04 -17.56
C THR A 53 19.36 4.16 -16.53
N LEU A 54 19.16 5.05 -15.57
CA LEU A 54 20.07 5.32 -14.46
C LEU A 54 19.69 4.44 -13.28
N SER A 55 20.42 3.33 -13.09
CA SER A 55 20.26 2.44 -11.92
C SER A 55 20.69 3.15 -10.64
N PHE A 56 19.94 2.94 -9.55
CA PHE A 56 20.35 3.45 -8.24
C PHE A 56 21.69 2.88 -7.79
N THR A 57 21.97 1.60 -8.07
CA THR A 57 23.22 0.94 -7.68
C THR A 57 24.46 1.64 -8.24
N ASN A 58 24.32 2.40 -9.33
CA ASN A 58 25.39 3.11 -10.01
C ASN A 58 25.32 4.63 -9.78
N SER A 59 24.42 5.09 -8.90
CA SER A 59 24.23 6.50 -8.57
C SER A 59 25.06 6.92 -7.35
N GLU A 60 25.07 8.21 -7.04
CA GLU A 60 25.68 8.74 -5.82
C GLU A 60 24.99 8.23 -4.54
N ASN A 61 23.78 7.67 -4.66
CA ASN A 61 22.99 7.18 -3.54
C ASN A 61 22.53 5.73 -3.77
N PRO A 62 23.45 4.75 -3.80
CA PRO A 62 23.15 3.37 -4.16
C PRO A 62 22.32 2.61 -3.11
N ASN A 63 22.18 3.17 -1.91
CA ASN A 63 21.41 2.62 -0.82
C ASN A 63 19.98 3.16 -0.75
N ASN A 64 19.58 4.00 -1.72
CA ASN A 64 18.20 4.47 -1.78
C ASN A 64 17.27 3.33 -2.18
N LYS A 65 16.26 3.12 -1.35
CA LYS A 65 15.23 2.09 -1.48
C LYS A 65 13.88 2.80 -1.63
N GLN A 66 13.06 2.29 -2.53
CA GLN A 66 11.66 2.67 -2.63
C GLN A 66 10.86 1.45 -3.07
N ILE A 67 9.87 1.09 -2.26
CA ILE A 67 8.94 0.00 -2.59
C ILE A 67 7.55 0.60 -2.71
N LYS A 68 6.80 0.10 -3.68
CA LYS A 68 5.39 0.41 -3.87
C LYS A 68 4.59 -0.89 -3.91
N VAL A 69 3.36 -0.87 -3.43
CA VAL A 69 2.43 -1.97 -3.55
C VAL A 69 1.10 -1.45 -4.07
N TYR A 70 0.55 -2.14 -5.06
CA TYR A 70 -0.82 -1.98 -5.53
C TYR A 70 -1.57 -3.25 -5.18
N LEU A 71 -2.65 -3.14 -4.42
CA LEU A 71 -3.48 -4.30 -4.07
C LEU A 71 -4.93 -3.88 -3.90
N ASN A 72 -5.85 -4.65 -4.48
CA ASN A 72 -7.26 -4.30 -4.62
C ASN A 72 -7.40 -2.94 -5.35
N ASP A 73 -7.77 -1.89 -4.62
CA ASP A 73 -7.88 -0.50 -5.07
C ASP A 73 -7.05 0.45 -4.20
N ARG A 74 -6.02 -0.08 -3.53
CA ARG A 74 -5.14 0.64 -2.59
C ARG A 74 -3.72 0.67 -3.11
N VAL A 75 -3.07 1.81 -2.91
CA VAL A 75 -1.65 2.00 -3.14
C VAL A 75 -0.97 2.37 -1.83
N MET A 76 0.19 1.79 -1.59
CA MET A 76 1.11 2.22 -0.55
C MET A 76 2.52 2.25 -1.10
N TRP A 77 3.29 3.28 -0.77
CA TRP A 77 4.72 3.32 -1.08
C TRP A 77 5.50 3.92 0.09
N ILE A 78 6.75 3.49 0.25
CA ILE A 78 7.70 4.07 1.20
C ILE A 78 9.07 4.20 0.55
N ASN A 79 9.88 5.12 1.06
CA ASN A 79 11.28 5.29 0.66
C ASN A 79 12.17 5.73 1.83
N ASN A 80 13.48 5.59 1.65
CA ASN A 80 14.49 6.03 2.63
C ASN A 80 15.34 7.23 2.15
N PHE A 81 14.92 7.95 1.10
CA PHE A 81 15.70 9.01 0.41
C PHE A 81 16.21 10.14 1.32
N TRP A 82 15.64 10.30 2.52
CA TRP A 82 15.93 11.42 3.43
C TRP A 82 16.52 11.01 4.76
N LYS A 83 17.02 9.77 4.91
CA LYS A 83 17.57 9.23 6.17
C LYS A 83 18.55 10.14 6.90
N ASP A 84 19.28 10.98 6.16
CA ASP A 84 20.30 11.91 6.68
C ASP A 84 19.77 13.36 6.89
N SER A 85 18.46 13.56 6.82
CA SER A 85 17.81 14.86 7.04
C SER A 85 18.00 15.37 8.48
N THR A 86 18.05 16.70 8.63
CA THR A 86 18.02 17.37 9.93
C THR A 86 16.62 17.48 10.52
N ALA A 87 15.57 17.10 9.78
CA ALA A 87 14.21 17.06 10.30
C ALA A 87 14.08 16.06 11.47
N PRO A 88 13.15 16.27 12.42
CA PRO A 88 12.87 15.32 13.49
C PRO A 88 12.43 13.93 12.98
N TRP A 89 11.79 13.85 11.81
CA TRP A 89 11.37 12.63 11.10
C TRP A 89 12.34 12.25 9.97
N LYS A 90 13.34 11.41 10.29
CA LYS A 90 14.54 11.25 9.45
C LYS A 90 14.41 10.21 8.33
N GLY A 91 13.64 9.15 8.46
CA GLY A 91 13.71 7.94 7.62
C GLY A 91 13.16 8.00 6.21
N GLY A 92 12.80 9.15 5.65
CA GLY A 92 12.20 9.23 4.32
C GLY A 92 10.68 9.36 4.35
N SER A 93 10.05 9.20 3.20
CA SER A 93 8.63 9.48 3.01
C SER A 93 7.84 8.22 2.68
N GLY A 94 6.54 8.28 2.94
CA GLY A 94 5.60 7.25 2.50
C GLY A 94 4.27 7.85 2.09
N GLY A 95 3.50 7.13 1.30
CA GLY A 95 2.20 7.56 0.81
C GLY A 95 1.22 6.41 0.82
N TYR A 96 0.00 6.67 1.28
CA TYR A 96 -1.12 5.75 1.22
C TYR A 96 -2.34 6.40 0.58
N GLY A 97 -3.01 5.66 -0.30
CA GLY A 97 -4.15 6.17 -1.06
C GLY A 97 -4.94 5.09 -1.77
N LYS A 98 -5.84 5.56 -2.63
CA LYS A 98 -6.48 4.72 -3.64
C LYS A 98 -5.75 4.83 -4.97
N PHE A 99 -5.90 3.85 -5.85
CA PHE A 99 -5.45 3.98 -7.23
C PHE A 99 -6.54 3.53 -8.19
N ASN A 100 -6.51 4.06 -9.41
CA ASN A 100 -7.26 3.58 -10.55
C ASN A 100 -6.28 3.48 -11.72
N ILE A 101 -6.21 2.33 -12.38
CA ILE A 101 -5.51 2.15 -13.65
C ILE A 101 -6.54 2.15 -14.78
N TYR A 102 -6.30 2.93 -15.84
CA TYR A 102 -7.24 3.06 -16.96
C TYR A 102 -6.76 2.31 -18.20
N SER A 103 -5.46 2.03 -18.26
CA SER A 103 -4.76 1.44 -19.40
C SER A 103 -3.32 1.14 -18.99
N ARG A 104 -2.55 0.47 -19.87
CA ARG A 104 -1.10 0.26 -19.70
C ARG A 104 -0.25 1.54 -19.68
N ASP A 105 -0.85 2.68 -20.00
CA ASP A 105 -0.18 3.98 -20.08
C ASP A 105 -0.76 5.07 -19.16
N SER A 106 -1.83 4.78 -18.40
CA SER A 106 -2.48 5.77 -17.53
C SER A 106 -2.94 5.20 -16.19
N LEU A 107 -2.53 5.89 -15.11
CA LEU A 107 -2.93 5.59 -13.74
C LEU A 107 -3.11 6.88 -12.92
N THR A 108 -4.08 6.87 -12.01
CA THR A 108 -4.28 7.92 -11.00
C THR A 108 -4.07 7.35 -9.60
N GLU A 109 -3.31 8.04 -8.77
CA GLU A 109 -3.26 7.83 -7.32
C GLU A 109 -4.02 8.96 -6.60
N LEU A 110 -4.84 8.59 -5.62
CA LEU A 110 -5.58 9.50 -4.73
C LEU A 110 -4.98 9.39 -3.33
N MET A 111 -3.94 10.18 -3.09
CA MET A 111 -3.11 10.11 -1.88
C MET A 111 -3.80 10.80 -0.71
N SER A 112 -4.10 10.04 0.34
CA SER A 112 -4.91 10.50 1.47
C SER A 112 -4.10 10.72 2.73
N HIS A 113 -3.03 9.95 2.90
CA HIS A 113 -2.18 9.94 4.09
C HIS A 113 -0.74 9.68 3.68
N GLY A 114 0.19 10.00 4.56
CA GLY A 114 1.61 9.87 4.26
C GLY A 114 2.42 9.53 5.50
N THR A 115 3.70 9.27 5.29
CA THR A 115 4.70 9.34 6.35
C THR A 115 5.85 10.26 6.02
N GLY A 116 6.55 10.75 7.04
CA GLY A 116 7.62 11.74 6.90
C GLY A 116 7.12 13.00 6.19
N LEU A 117 7.90 13.52 5.24
CA LEU A 117 7.55 14.74 4.50
C LEU A 117 6.21 14.65 3.77
N MET A 118 5.89 13.48 3.22
CA MET A 118 4.66 13.30 2.47
C MET A 118 3.43 13.38 3.39
N GLY A 119 3.52 12.88 4.63
CA GLY A 119 2.46 13.04 5.63
C GLY A 119 2.21 14.51 5.96
N ALA A 120 3.28 15.22 6.28
CA ALA A 120 3.25 16.66 6.55
C ALA A 120 2.68 17.47 5.36
N GLY A 121 3.19 17.21 4.15
CA GLY A 121 2.79 17.91 2.93
C GLY A 121 1.35 17.64 2.52
N LEU A 122 0.88 16.39 2.64
CA LEU A 122 -0.52 16.04 2.37
C LEU A 122 -1.46 16.69 3.37
N LYS A 123 -1.10 16.74 4.66
CA LYS A 123 -1.93 17.42 5.67
C LYS A 123 -2.12 18.90 5.28
N GLN A 124 -1.02 19.60 5.01
CA GLN A 124 -1.07 21.00 4.59
C GLN A 124 -1.92 21.20 3.34
N TYR A 125 -1.68 20.39 2.28
CA TYR A 125 -2.43 20.47 1.03
C TYR A 125 -3.94 20.29 1.25
N LYS A 126 -4.33 19.29 2.06
CA LYS A 126 -5.73 19.00 2.37
C LYS A 126 -6.39 20.15 3.14
N ASP A 127 -5.71 20.70 4.14
CA ASP A 127 -6.23 21.81 4.96
C ASP A 127 -6.43 23.08 4.11
N GLU A 128 -5.45 23.43 3.28
CA GLU A 128 -5.52 24.63 2.42
C GLU A 128 -6.60 24.53 1.33
N ASN A 129 -6.85 23.33 0.80
CA ASN A 129 -7.78 23.12 -0.30
C ASN A 129 -9.13 22.54 0.14
N SER A 130 -9.32 22.25 1.43
CA SER A 130 -10.51 21.56 1.96
C SER A 130 -10.80 20.23 1.25
N LEU A 131 -9.75 19.46 0.97
CA LEU A 131 -9.81 18.16 0.26
C LEU A 131 -9.49 16.98 1.20
N GLN A 132 -9.91 15.78 0.81
CA GLN A 132 -9.62 14.54 1.56
C GLN A 132 -8.39 13.79 1.02
N SER A 133 -7.98 14.10 -0.20
CA SER A 133 -6.83 13.48 -0.87
C SER A 133 -6.26 14.42 -1.93
N GLN A 134 -4.99 14.22 -2.27
CA GLN A 134 -4.36 14.84 -3.44
C GLN A 134 -4.37 13.87 -4.62
N THR A 135 -4.78 14.36 -5.79
CA THR A 135 -4.86 13.56 -7.02
C THR A 135 -3.56 13.63 -7.80
N TRP A 136 -2.95 12.49 -8.08
CA TRP A 136 -1.71 12.35 -8.84
C TRP A 136 -2.00 11.58 -10.12
N ASN A 137 -2.11 12.29 -11.24
CA ASN A 137 -2.29 11.69 -12.55
C ASN A 137 -0.93 11.38 -13.16
N MET A 138 -0.72 10.13 -13.54
CA MET A 138 0.56 9.66 -14.04
C MET A 138 0.41 9.03 -15.43
N SER A 139 1.39 9.32 -16.28
CA SER A 139 1.64 8.49 -17.45
C SER A 139 2.52 7.33 -17.03
N ILE A 140 2.12 6.12 -17.36
CA ILE A 140 2.87 4.91 -17.04
C ILE A 140 3.31 4.16 -18.30
N ASN A 141 4.13 3.14 -18.12
CA ASN A 141 4.38 2.12 -19.14
C ASN A 141 4.42 0.77 -18.42
N LEU A 142 3.34 0.00 -18.51
CA LEU A 142 3.19 -1.29 -17.83
C LEU A 142 3.50 -2.45 -18.78
N GLY A 143 4.62 -3.12 -18.51
CA GLY A 143 5.05 -4.33 -19.20
C GLY A 143 4.99 -5.57 -18.31
N ASP A 144 5.53 -6.67 -18.83
CA ASP A 144 5.66 -7.92 -18.06
C ASP A 144 6.81 -7.80 -17.06
N GLY A 145 6.49 -7.80 -15.76
CA GLY A 145 7.47 -7.73 -14.69
C GLY A 145 8.12 -6.36 -14.45
N PHE A 146 7.75 -5.31 -15.19
CA PHE A 146 8.23 -3.95 -14.97
C PHE A 146 7.13 -2.91 -15.19
N TYR A 147 7.27 -1.75 -14.56
CA TYR A 147 6.58 -0.56 -15.02
C TYR A 147 7.42 0.71 -14.81
N SER A 148 7.11 1.76 -15.55
CA SER A 148 7.63 3.09 -15.27
C SER A 148 6.51 4.10 -15.06
N GLN A 149 6.78 5.17 -14.33
CA GLN A 149 5.83 6.27 -14.13
C GLN A 149 6.47 7.65 -14.29
N LYS A 150 5.74 8.55 -14.94
CA LYS A 150 6.00 9.98 -14.95
C LYS A 150 5.02 10.68 -14.02
N ASN A 151 5.56 11.35 -13.01
CA ASN A 151 4.75 12.12 -12.05
C ASN A 151 4.22 13.44 -12.65
N ARG A 152 4.78 13.88 -13.78
CA ARG A 152 4.34 15.07 -14.53
C ARG A 152 4.49 14.87 -16.04
N PRO A 153 3.58 15.40 -16.88
CA PRO A 153 3.65 15.26 -18.33
C PRO A 153 4.97 15.74 -18.95
N GLU A 154 5.48 16.87 -18.46
CA GLU A 154 6.70 17.54 -18.94
C GLU A 154 8.00 16.93 -18.40
N SER A 155 7.91 15.94 -17.51
CA SER A 155 9.11 15.34 -16.90
C SER A 155 10.01 14.69 -17.96
N GLU A 156 11.29 15.06 -17.94
CA GLU A 156 12.37 14.40 -18.68
C GLU A 156 12.84 13.10 -18.00
N PHE A 157 12.24 12.75 -16.87
CA PHE A 157 12.54 11.55 -16.12
C PHE A 157 11.28 10.75 -15.79
N ALA A 158 11.40 9.43 -15.81
CA ALA A 158 10.40 8.51 -15.29
C ALA A 158 11.02 7.62 -14.22
N GLU A 159 10.28 7.33 -13.16
CA GLU A 159 10.68 6.32 -12.18
C GLU A 159 10.57 4.93 -12.82
N TYR A 160 11.52 4.04 -12.56
CA TYR A 160 11.53 2.68 -13.12
C TYR A 160 11.46 1.62 -12.01
N TYR A 161 10.51 0.71 -12.15
CA TYR A 161 10.15 -0.29 -11.17
C TYR A 161 10.16 -1.69 -11.75
N GLU A 162 10.61 -2.65 -10.95
CA GLU A 162 10.56 -4.08 -11.24
C GLU A 162 9.62 -4.78 -10.26
N LYS A 163 8.84 -5.74 -10.76
CA LYS A 163 7.88 -6.51 -9.96
C LYS A 163 8.64 -7.45 -9.05
N LEU A 164 8.29 -7.47 -7.78
CA LEU A 164 8.84 -8.41 -6.82
C LEU A 164 8.08 -9.74 -6.89
N PRO A 165 8.77 -10.88 -7.05
CA PRO A 165 8.13 -12.19 -7.13
C PRO A 165 7.64 -12.62 -5.76
N ASP A 166 6.48 -13.28 -5.67
CA ASP A 166 5.95 -13.81 -4.42
C ASP A 166 6.96 -14.73 -3.71
N LEU A 167 7.09 -14.57 -2.39
CA LEU A 167 7.96 -15.39 -1.55
C LEU A 167 7.25 -16.60 -0.96
N GLU A 168 5.94 -16.47 -0.75
CA GLU A 168 5.09 -17.48 -0.12
C GLU A 168 3.79 -17.62 -0.94
N PRO A 169 3.15 -18.80 -0.93
CA PRO A 169 1.84 -18.98 -1.55
C PRO A 169 0.78 -18.06 -0.93
N LYS A 170 -0.27 -17.75 -1.71
CA LYS A 170 -1.41 -16.97 -1.22
C LYS A 170 -2.01 -17.62 0.02
N SER A 171 -2.17 -16.81 1.07
CA SER A 171 -2.73 -17.23 2.35
C SER A 171 -3.92 -16.35 2.76
N ARG A 172 -4.61 -16.71 3.85
CA ARG A 172 -5.77 -15.93 4.30
C ARG A 172 -5.41 -14.54 4.84
N ILE A 173 -4.15 -14.33 5.24
CA ILE A 173 -3.67 -13.02 5.70
C ILE A 173 -3.41 -12.05 4.55
N ASP A 174 -3.34 -12.55 3.31
CA ASP A 174 -3.09 -11.71 2.14
C ASP A 174 -4.25 -10.72 1.96
N GLY A 175 -3.95 -9.43 1.92
CA GLY A 175 -4.90 -8.34 1.74
C GLY A 175 -4.42 -7.01 2.30
N VAL A 176 -5.34 -6.04 2.27
CA VAL A 176 -5.15 -4.72 2.86
C VAL A 176 -5.93 -4.65 4.18
N TRP A 177 -5.27 -4.17 5.23
CA TRP A 177 -5.75 -4.24 6.59
C TRP A 177 -5.63 -2.89 7.29
N LYS A 178 -6.70 -2.46 7.95
CA LYS A 178 -6.73 -1.25 8.79
C LYS A 178 -6.82 -1.66 10.25
N ARG A 179 -5.97 -1.11 11.12
CA ARG A 179 -6.13 -1.29 12.57
C ARG A 179 -7.40 -0.58 13.04
N VAL A 180 -8.22 -1.29 13.81
CA VAL A 180 -9.53 -0.77 14.29
C VAL A 180 -9.59 -0.56 15.80
N TYR A 181 -8.80 -1.30 16.59
CA TYR A 181 -8.65 -1.08 18.03
C TYR A 181 -7.40 -1.79 18.56
N GLU A 182 -7.01 -1.41 19.77
CA GLU A 182 -5.91 -2.00 20.52
C GLU A 182 -6.42 -2.64 21.82
N ILE A 183 -5.84 -3.78 22.20
CA ILE A 183 -6.11 -4.50 23.44
C ILE A 183 -4.84 -4.47 24.28
N ALA A 184 -4.92 -3.92 25.48
CA ALA A 184 -3.82 -3.97 26.45
C ALA A 184 -3.85 -5.30 27.23
N TYR A 185 -2.68 -5.91 27.43
CA TYR A 185 -2.53 -7.11 28.26
C TYR A 185 -1.72 -6.81 29.52
N VAL A 186 -2.19 -7.30 30.67
CA VAL A 186 -1.48 -7.26 31.95
C VAL A 186 -1.48 -8.66 32.54
N ASN A 187 -0.29 -9.22 32.76
CA ASN A 187 -0.10 -10.62 33.16
C ASN A 187 -0.88 -11.58 32.23
N GLU A 188 -0.72 -11.38 30.92
CA GLU A 188 -1.38 -12.17 29.84
C GLU A 188 -2.91 -12.08 29.82
N LYS A 189 -3.52 -11.19 30.61
CA LYS A 189 -4.97 -10.96 30.62
C LYS A 189 -5.31 -9.65 29.91
N PRO A 190 -6.32 -9.62 29.02
CA PRO A 190 -6.78 -8.39 28.42
C PRO A 190 -7.45 -7.51 29.48
N VAL A 191 -7.07 -6.23 29.59
CA VAL A 191 -7.53 -5.35 30.68
C VAL A 191 -8.26 -4.09 30.26
N ASP A 192 -8.06 -3.59 29.04
CA ASP A 192 -8.84 -2.47 28.48
C ASP A 192 -8.66 -2.43 26.96
N THR A 193 -9.71 -2.03 26.24
CA THR A 193 -9.65 -1.78 24.79
C THR A 193 -9.76 -0.29 24.52
N THR A 194 -8.76 0.30 23.87
CA THR A 194 -8.84 1.67 23.39
C THR A 194 -9.20 1.66 21.91
N SER A 195 -10.31 2.30 21.56
CA SER A 195 -10.60 2.60 20.17
C SER A 195 -9.57 3.63 19.69
N LEU A 196 -8.84 3.30 18.64
CA LEU A 196 -7.95 4.28 18.01
C LEU A 196 -8.83 5.23 17.20
N PRO A 197 -8.68 6.56 17.34
CA PRO A 197 -9.38 7.49 16.48
C PRO A 197 -9.03 7.17 15.03
N SER A 198 -10.01 6.69 14.26
CA SER A 198 -9.81 6.14 12.91
C SER A 198 -9.31 7.17 11.89
N ASP A 199 -9.39 8.44 12.26
CA ASP A 199 -9.18 9.60 11.41
C ASP A 199 -7.93 10.40 11.83
N VAL A 200 -7.45 10.21 13.06
CA VAL A 200 -6.26 10.90 13.60
C VAL A 200 -5.00 10.02 13.49
N ILE A 201 -5.18 8.70 13.45
CA ILE A 201 -4.11 7.73 13.15
C ILE A 201 -4.53 6.88 11.96
N LEU A 202 -3.84 7.04 10.83
CA LEU A 202 -3.85 5.97 9.83
C LEU A 202 -2.92 4.87 10.32
N ASP A 203 -3.38 3.63 10.37
CA ASP A 203 -2.54 2.45 10.60
C ASP A 203 -3.01 1.35 9.66
N MET A 204 -2.27 1.24 8.55
CA MET A 204 -2.57 0.36 7.45
C MET A 204 -1.44 -0.65 7.30
N LYS A 205 -1.80 -1.89 7.01
CA LYS A 205 -0.86 -2.96 6.65
C LYS A 205 -1.34 -3.62 5.35
N VAL A 206 -0.45 -3.73 4.38
CA VAL A 206 -0.65 -4.54 3.18
C VAL A 206 0.19 -5.79 3.36
N MET A 207 -0.41 -6.96 3.22
CA MET A 207 0.28 -8.26 3.25
C MET A 207 -0.07 -9.01 1.98
N TYR A 208 0.92 -9.42 1.20
CA TYR A 208 0.67 -10.16 -0.05
C TYR A 208 1.93 -10.91 -0.49
N GLY A 209 1.77 -12.18 -0.88
CA GLY A 209 2.87 -12.97 -1.46
C GLY A 209 4.09 -13.08 -0.54
N GLY A 210 3.87 -13.17 0.78
CA GLY A 210 4.95 -13.24 1.77
C GLY A 210 5.70 -11.93 2.03
N ARG A 211 5.20 -10.79 1.52
CA ARG A 211 5.71 -9.44 1.83
C ARG A 211 4.68 -8.59 2.52
N TYR A 212 5.14 -7.76 3.44
CA TYR A 212 4.29 -6.77 4.07
C TYR A 212 4.87 -5.37 3.97
N MET A 213 3.97 -4.39 3.95
CA MET A 213 4.29 -2.99 4.16
C MET A 213 3.24 -2.42 5.11
N TYR A 214 3.67 -1.55 6.00
CA TYR A 214 2.74 -0.81 6.84
C TYR A 214 3.08 0.67 6.87
N GLN A 215 2.06 1.46 7.17
CA GLN A 215 2.17 2.90 7.28
C GLN A 215 1.32 3.39 8.45
N VAL A 216 1.96 4.13 9.36
CA VAL A 216 1.34 4.77 10.51
C VAL A 216 1.46 6.28 10.35
N ASP A 217 0.37 6.97 10.08
CA ASP A 217 0.33 8.45 10.00
C ASP A 217 -0.04 9.01 11.39
N GLN A 218 0.87 9.77 12.00
CA GLN A 218 0.69 10.40 13.30
C GLN A 218 0.70 11.93 13.22
N THR A 219 0.57 12.50 12.01
CA THR A 219 0.69 13.95 11.78
C THR A 219 -0.36 14.76 12.57
N GLY A 220 -1.49 14.17 12.92
CA GLY A 220 -2.52 14.80 13.76
C GLY A 220 -2.32 14.64 15.27
N LEU A 221 -1.28 13.93 15.71
CA LEU A 221 -1.03 13.59 17.13
C LEU A 221 0.25 14.16 17.72
N ALA A 222 1.17 14.60 16.88
CA ALA A 222 2.47 15.13 17.30
C ALA A 222 2.63 16.54 16.76
N ASP A 223 3.39 17.37 17.47
CA ASP A 223 3.71 18.72 17.00
C ASP A 223 4.74 18.68 15.86
N PRO A 224 4.73 19.65 14.92
CA PRO A 224 5.63 19.66 13.76
C PRO A 224 7.14 19.66 14.03
N ASP A 225 7.59 19.73 15.28
CA ASP A 225 8.99 19.62 15.67
C ASP A 225 9.29 18.33 16.46
N GLU A 226 8.30 17.47 16.65
CA GLU A 226 8.44 16.19 17.33
C GLU A 226 8.74 15.05 16.36
N PRO A 227 9.48 14.00 16.80
CA PRO A 227 9.75 12.83 15.97
C PRO A 227 8.47 12.18 15.44
N GLY A 228 7.40 12.13 16.24
CA GLY A 228 6.13 11.52 15.84
C GLY A 228 5.43 12.23 14.68
N TYR A 229 5.82 13.46 14.34
CA TYR A 229 5.19 14.19 13.24
C TYR A 229 5.49 13.55 11.89
N GLY A 230 4.44 13.33 11.10
CA GLY A 230 4.55 12.55 9.88
C GLY A 230 4.66 11.03 10.12
N GLY A 231 4.66 10.52 11.35
CA GLY A 231 4.63 9.08 11.62
C GLY A 231 5.75 8.24 10.97
N TYR A 232 5.47 6.97 10.67
CA TYR A 232 6.47 6.00 10.22
C TYR A 232 5.87 4.86 9.39
N GLY A 233 6.71 4.25 8.55
CA GLY A 233 6.35 3.09 7.75
C GLY A 233 7.43 2.03 7.80
N GLY A 234 7.11 0.83 7.33
CA GLY A 234 8.06 -0.28 7.28
C GLY A 234 7.72 -1.28 6.21
N TYR A 235 8.73 -2.00 5.76
CA TYR A 235 8.67 -3.04 4.76
C TYR A 235 9.44 -4.27 5.25
N GLY A 236 8.95 -5.45 4.88
CA GLY A 236 9.63 -6.70 5.16
C GLY A 236 8.91 -7.90 4.57
N SER A 237 9.29 -9.07 5.05
CA SER A 237 8.71 -10.36 4.66
C SER A 237 7.95 -11.00 5.82
N TYR A 238 7.00 -11.88 5.53
CA TYR A 238 6.26 -12.62 6.55
C TYR A 238 6.08 -14.09 6.19
N VAL A 239 5.85 -14.90 7.23
CA VAL A 239 5.42 -16.29 7.12
C VAL A 239 4.25 -16.51 8.09
N LEU A 240 3.14 -17.03 7.57
CA LEU A 240 2.00 -17.45 8.38
C LEU A 240 2.10 -18.94 8.68
N ASP A 241 2.17 -19.28 9.97
CA ASP A 241 2.05 -20.65 10.47
C ASP A 241 0.65 -20.82 11.06
N GLU A 242 -0.28 -21.28 10.21
CA GLU A 242 -1.68 -21.46 10.59
C GLU A 242 -1.87 -22.57 11.63
N ASP A 243 -1.05 -23.62 11.58
CA ASP A 243 -1.15 -24.77 12.48
C ASP A 243 -0.85 -24.36 13.94
N ASN A 244 0.09 -23.43 14.12
CA ASN A 244 0.47 -22.94 15.44
C ASN A 244 -0.12 -21.57 15.79
N ASN A 245 -0.98 -21.01 14.93
CA ASN A 245 -1.51 -19.65 15.08
C ASN A 245 -0.41 -18.60 15.32
N LYS A 246 0.67 -18.68 14.54
CA LYS A 246 1.80 -17.74 14.61
C LYS A 246 1.97 -16.99 13.30
N LEU A 247 2.32 -15.71 13.41
CA LEU A 247 2.78 -14.88 12.31
C LEU A 247 4.23 -14.47 12.59
N TYR A 248 5.12 -14.80 11.67
CA TYR A 248 6.51 -14.38 11.72
C TYR A 248 6.69 -13.19 10.78
N GLU A 249 7.01 -12.01 11.31
CA GLU A 249 7.36 -10.84 10.52
C GLU A 249 8.87 -10.62 10.58
N TYR A 250 9.47 -10.30 9.43
CA TYR A 250 10.89 -10.03 9.29
C TYR A 250 11.05 -8.61 8.76
N GLY A 251 11.18 -7.65 9.67
CA GLY A 251 11.31 -6.24 9.30
C GLY A 251 12.67 -5.97 8.63
N GLU A 252 12.65 -5.39 7.43
CA GLU A 252 13.86 -5.20 6.61
C GLU A 252 14.32 -3.75 6.60
N TRP A 253 13.42 -2.79 6.42
CA TRP A 253 13.71 -1.35 6.49
C TRP A 253 12.41 -0.54 6.56
N GLY A 254 12.50 0.79 6.72
CA GLY A 254 11.29 1.61 6.59
C GLY A 254 11.52 3.10 6.42
N SER A 255 10.51 3.88 6.81
CA SER A 255 10.40 5.32 6.56
C SER A 255 9.92 6.10 7.79
N GLY A 256 10.05 7.44 7.74
CA GLY A 256 9.65 8.31 8.85
C GLY A 256 10.54 8.10 10.08
N THR A 257 10.01 7.86 11.27
CA THR A 257 10.87 7.65 12.45
C THR A 257 11.58 6.30 12.51
N PHE A 258 11.24 5.37 11.64
CA PHE A 258 11.86 4.05 11.60
C PHE A 258 12.96 3.97 10.53
N THR A 259 14.22 3.92 10.97
CA THR A 259 15.40 3.93 10.10
C THR A 259 16.26 2.67 10.18
N ALA A 260 15.87 1.70 11.02
CA ALA A 260 16.61 0.46 11.15
C ALA A 260 16.55 -0.33 9.85
N GLU A 261 17.68 -0.91 9.46
CA GLU A 261 17.79 -1.80 8.31
C GLU A 261 18.27 -3.19 8.77
N SER A 262 17.80 -4.23 8.11
CA SER A 262 18.13 -5.61 8.40
C SER A 262 18.12 -6.41 7.10
N GLU A 263 18.94 -7.46 7.06
CA GLU A 263 18.94 -8.37 5.91
C GLU A 263 17.60 -9.10 5.78
N PRO A 264 17.16 -9.44 4.56
CA PRO A 264 15.94 -10.21 4.34
C PRO A 264 15.88 -11.47 5.21
N LYS A 265 14.71 -11.74 5.81
CA LYS A 265 14.45 -12.88 6.72
C LYS A 265 15.40 -13.01 7.94
N SER A 266 16.08 -11.94 8.36
CA SER A 266 17.01 -11.97 9.51
C SER A 266 16.42 -11.47 10.84
N ASN A 267 15.60 -10.42 10.82
CA ASN A 267 15.07 -9.75 12.01
C ASN A 267 13.67 -10.27 12.38
N LYS A 268 13.60 -11.50 12.89
CA LYS A 268 12.33 -12.18 13.16
C LYS A 268 11.62 -11.63 14.40
N THR A 269 10.43 -11.08 14.20
CA THR A 269 9.42 -10.86 15.24
C THR A 269 8.36 -11.96 15.16
N THR A 270 7.92 -12.47 16.30
CA THR A 270 6.89 -13.51 16.38
C THR A 270 5.64 -12.94 17.02
N HIS A 271 4.51 -13.13 16.36
CA HIS A 271 3.20 -12.73 16.84
C HIS A 271 2.30 -13.95 16.99
N GLU A 272 1.41 -13.90 17.97
CA GLU A 272 0.23 -14.76 18.00
C GLU A 272 -0.85 -14.15 17.13
N ILE A 273 -1.53 -14.99 16.34
CA ILE A 273 -2.59 -14.53 15.46
C ILE A 273 -3.88 -15.30 15.72
N THR A 274 -4.99 -14.59 15.79
CA THR A 274 -6.33 -15.19 15.89
C THR A 274 -7.22 -14.54 14.86
N PHE A 275 -7.80 -15.33 13.97
CA PHE A 275 -8.76 -14.81 13.01
C PHE A 275 -10.17 -15.03 13.55
N TYR A 276 -10.93 -13.94 13.64
CA TYR A 276 -12.34 -14.02 14.02
C TYR A 276 -13.21 -14.38 12.82
N ASN A 277 -12.79 -13.97 11.62
CA ASN A 277 -13.34 -14.31 10.32
C ASN A 277 -12.36 -13.87 9.21
N ASP A 278 -12.77 -13.98 7.94
CA ASP A 278 -11.95 -13.61 6.78
C ASP A 278 -11.59 -12.12 6.72
N ASP A 279 -12.38 -11.27 7.37
CA ASP A 279 -12.27 -9.81 7.34
C ASP A 279 -11.74 -9.20 8.65
N LEU A 280 -11.39 -10.02 9.66
CA LEU A 280 -10.98 -9.53 10.98
C LEU A 280 -10.01 -10.49 11.69
N PHE A 281 -8.83 -10.02 12.05
CA PHE A 281 -7.88 -10.78 12.87
C PHE A 281 -7.25 -9.93 13.98
N LEU A 282 -6.82 -10.60 15.04
CA LEU A 282 -6.01 -10.09 16.14
C LEU A 282 -4.57 -10.57 15.98
N GLN A 283 -3.61 -9.65 16.06
CA GLN A 283 -2.18 -9.92 16.17
C GLN A 283 -1.70 -9.49 17.56
N ILE A 284 -1.15 -10.42 18.35
CA ILE A 284 -0.64 -10.16 19.69
C ILE A 284 0.88 -10.14 19.66
N ASP A 285 1.44 -9.09 20.24
CA ASP A 285 2.87 -8.92 20.48
C ASP A 285 3.14 -8.94 21.99
N ASN A 286 3.79 -10.01 22.45
CA ASN A 286 4.17 -10.20 23.85
C ASN A 286 5.54 -9.58 24.19
N SER A 287 6.23 -8.96 23.22
CA SER A 287 7.49 -8.25 23.45
C SER A 287 7.30 -6.82 23.99
N PHE A 288 6.04 -6.35 24.11
CA PHE A 288 5.68 -4.99 24.52
C PHE A 288 5.69 -4.76 26.05
N GLU A 289 6.54 -5.49 26.78
CA GLU A 289 6.75 -5.26 28.21
C GLU A 289 7.39 -3.87 28.45
N GLY A 290 6.67 -2.99 29.17
CA GLY A 290 7.27 -1.78 29.76
C GLY A 290 7.24 -0.47 28.95
N ASN A 291 6.56 -0.40 27.80
CA ASN A 291 6.62 0.79 26.93
C ASN A 291 5.55 1.88 27.20
N ASN A 292 4.90 1.85 28.37
CA ASN A 292 3.99 2.90 28.81
C ASN A 292 4.20 3.18 30.31
N SER A 293 3.97 4.42 30.75
CA SER A 293 4.27 4.94 32.11
C SER A 293 3.61 4.16 33.27
N ASN A 294 2.77 3.16 32.95
CA ASN A 294 2.07 2.31 33.90
C ASN A 294 2.69 0.92 34.16
N ASN A 295 3.96 0.63 33.77
CA ASN A 295 4.83 -0.47 34.25
C ASN A 295 4.22 -1.89 34.46
N LYS A 296 3.03 -2.17 33.92
CA LYS A 296 2.28 -3.42 34.14
C LYS A 296 1.82 -4.07 32.84
N MET A 297 1.95 -3.39 31.70
CA MET A 297 1.61 -3.99 30.41
C MET A 297 2.63 -5.08 30.08
N THR A 298 2.13 -6.29 29.82
CA THR A 298 2.92 -7.46 29.43
C THR A 298 2.75 -7.82 27.96
N GLY A 299 1.95 -7.07 27.21
CA GLY A 299 1.71 -7.31 25.79
C GLY A 299 0.67 -6.37 25.19
N ARG A 300 0.58 -6.42 23.86
CA ARG A 300 -0.31 -5.58 23.06
C ARG A 300 -0.96 -6.40 21.95
N GLY A 301 -2.29 -6.35 21.88
CA GLY A 301 -3.09 -6.92 20.81
C GLY A 301 -3.55 -5.85 19.83
N LEU A 302 -3.25 -6.03 18.55
CA LEU A 302 -3.67 -5.15 17.46
C LEU A 302 -4.76 -5.86 16.65
N VAL A 303 -5.96 -5.29 16.58
CA VAL A 303 -7.02 -5.85 15.74
C VAL A 303 -7.09 -5.14 14.41
N TYR A 304 -7.02 -5.94 13.35
CA TYR A 304 -7.02 -5.51 11.97
C TYR A 304 -8.29 -5.95 11.26
N LYS A 305 -8.92 -5.00 10.57
CA LYS A 305 -10.08 -5.23 9.72
C LYS A 305 -9.68 -5.09 8.25
N ARG A 306 -10.16 -6.01 7.42
CA ARG A 306 -9.90 -5.99 5.98
C ARG A 306 -10.53 -4.77 5.33
N VAL A 307 -9.77 -4.13 4.43
CA VAL A 307 -10.25 -3.07 3.56
C VAL A 307 -10.71 -3.69 2.25
N LYS A 308 -11.97 -3.42 1.92
CA LYS A 308 -12.63 -3.85 0.69
C LYS A 308 -12.50 -2.77 -0.39
#